data_AF-A0A0T9P362-F1
#
_entry.id   AF-A0A0T9P362-F1
#
_cell.length_a   1.000
_cell.length_b   1.000
_cell.length_c   1.000
_cell.angle_alpha   90.00
_cell.angle_beta   90.00
_cell.angle_gamma   90.00
#
_symmetry.space_group_name_H-M   'P 1'
#
loop_
_entity.id
_entity.type
_entity.pdbx_description
1 polymer ?
#
loop_
_entity_poly.entity_id
_entity_poly.type
_entity_poly.pdbx_seq_one_letter_code
_entity_poly.pdbx_strand_id
1 'polypeptide(L)' 'MKTILYNVLFSTIPFVVVILLSVFYLEFFPNHFGKLTLVTIVIVFFVSCKIMPNKYI' A
#
# COMPACT_ATOMS: atom_id res chain seq x y z
N MET A 1 16.38 3.25 -17.40
CA MET A 1 15.99 1.93 -16.86
C MET A 1 15.72 1.93 -15.36
N LYS A 2 16.63 2.45 -14.50
CA LYS A 2 16.43 2.52 -13.04
C LYS A 2 15.14 3.25 -12.60
N THR A 3 14.80 4.39 -13.21
CA THR A 3 13.59 5.17 -12.84
C THR A 3 12.28 4.45 -13.15
N ILE A 4 12.23 3.68 -14.24
CA ILE A 4 11.02 2.93 -14.64
C ILE A 4 10.82 1.76 -13.68
N LEU A 5 11.89 1.03 -13.34
CA LEU A 5 11.84 -0.03 -12.36
C LEU A 5 11.40 0.49 -10.99
N TYR A 6 11.94 1.64 -10.56
CA TYR A 6 11.51 2.29 -9.33
C TYR A 6 10.03 2.67 -9.37
N ASN A 7 9.54 3.32 -10.44
CA ASN A 7 8.13 3.68 -10.55
C ASN A 7 7.19 2.46 -10.54
N VAL A 8 7.59 1.36 -11.20
CA VAL A 8 6.80 0.12 -11.21
C VAL A 8 6.78 -0.53 -9.83
N LEU A 9 7.91 -0.60 -9.13
CA LEU A 9 7.97 -1.11 -7.77
C LEU A 9 7.17 -0.22 -6.81
N PHE A 10 7.27 1.10 -6.97
CA PHE A 10 6.57 2.07 -6.14
C PHE A 10 5.07 2.12 -6.39
N SER A 11 4.61 1.79 -7.60
CA SER A 11 3.18 1.64 -7.85
C SER A 11 2.69 0.27 -7.39
N THR A 12 3.43 -0.81 -7.64
CA THR A 12 2.93 -2.18 -7.48
C THR A 12 3.01 -2.68 -6.04
N ILE A 13 4.09 -2.39 -5.32
CA ILE A 13 4.31 -2.89 -3.95
C ILE A 13 3.19 -2.42 -2.99
N PRO A 14 2.78 -1.14 -2.99
CA PRO A 14 1.65 -0.67 -2.17
C PRO A 14 0.37 -1.49 -2.37
N PHE A 15 0.00 -1.77 -3.62
CA PHE A 15 -1.20 -2.57 -3.91
C PHE A 15 -1.05 -4.01 -3.43
N VAL A 16 0.10 -4.63 -3.65
CA VAL A 16 0.36 -5.99 -3.17
C VAL A 16 0.24 -6.06 -1.65
N VAL A 17 0.80 -5.09 -0.93
CA VAL A 17 0.70 -5.02 0.54
C VAL A 17 -0.75 -4.90 1.01
N VAL A 18 -1.56 -4.05 0.37
CA VAL A 18 -2.99 -3.89 0.70
C VAL A 18 -3.75 -5.19 0.47
N ILE A 19 -3.54 -5.87 -0.66
CA ILE A 19 -4.23 -7.12 -0.99
C ILE A 19 -3.84 -8.22 0.01
N LEU A 20 -2.56 -8.36 0.30
CA LEU A 20 -2.06 -9.40 1.21
C LEU A 20 -2.66 -9.23 2.60
N LEU A 21 -2.60 -8.01 3.17
CA LEU A 21 -3.20 -7.69 4.47
C LEU A 21 -4.72 -7.84 4.46
N SER A 22 -5.38 -7.50 3.35
CA SER A 22 -6.82 -7.70 3.19
C SER A 22 -7.21 -9.18 3.31
N VAL A 23 -6.45 -10.09 2.68
CA VAL A 23 -6.69 -11.54 2.80
C VAL A 23 -6.49 -12.01 4.24
N PHE A 24 -5.44 -11.54 4.92
CA PHE A 24 -5.23 -11.84 6.35
C PHE A 24 -6.39 -11.31 7.22
N TYR A 25 -6.87 -10.10 6.97
CA TYR A 25 -8.01 -9.57 7.74
C TYR A 25 -9.29 -10.37 7.50
N LEU A 26 -9.50 -10.90 6.29
CA LEU A 26 -10.64 -11.78 6.01
C LEU A 26 -10.56 -13.10 6.79
N GLU A 27 -9.38 -13.74 6.87
CA GLU A 27 -9.21 -14.99 7.61
C GLU A 27 -9.29 -14.80 9.13
N PHE A 28 -8.60 -13.79 9.67
CA PHE A 28 -8.41 -13.65 11.12
C PHE A 28 -9.41 -12.69 11.79
N PHE A 29 -9.89 -11.67 11.08
CA PHE A 29 -10.75 -10.61 11.63
C PHE A 29 -11.91 -10.22 10.69
N PRO A 30 -12.73 -11.17 10.22
CA PRO A 30 -13.73 -10.92 9.17
C PRO A 30 -14.70 -9.78 9.50
N ASN A 31 -15.11 -9.66 10.77
CA ASN A 31 -16.01 -8.60 11.25
C ASN A 31 -15.40 -7.18 11.18
N HIS A 32 -14.07 -7.07 11.11
CA HIS A 32 -13.34 -5.81 11.07
C HIS A 32 -12.62 -5.58 9.75
N PHE A 33 -12.73 -6.52 8.80
CA PHE A 33 -12.08 -6.50 7.50
C PHE A 33 -12.14 -5.12 6.83
N GLY A 34 -13.35 -4.59 6.61
CA GLY A 34 -13.51 -3.31 5.91
C GLY A 34 -12.81 -2.14 6.61
N LYS A 35 -12.87 -2.08 7.95
CA LYS A 35 -12.23 -1.02 8.74
C LYS A 35 -10.71 -1.15 8.70
N LEU A 36 -10.17 -2.35 8.89
CA LEU A 36 -8.73 -2.63 8.88
C LEU A 36 -8.11 -2.42 7.50
N THR A 37 -8.81 -2.81 6.44
CA THR A 37 -8.41 -2.55 5.05
C THR A 37 -8.35 -1.05 4.77
N LEU A 38 -9.35 -0.28 5.21
CA LEU A 38 -9.34 1.18 5.10
C LEU A 38 -8.15 1.82 5.81
N VAL A 39 -7.89 1.42 7.07
CA VAL A 39 -6.73 1.90 7.84
C VAL A 39 -5.43 1.56 7.12
N THR A 40 -5.33 0.35 6.56
CA THR A 40 -4.15 -0.11 5.81
C THR A 40 -3.93 0.72 4.55
N ILE A 41 -4.98 1.03 3.79
CA ILE A 41 -4.89 1.89 2.61
C ILE A 41 -4.37 3.28 3.00
N VAL A 42 -4.87 3.88 4.08
CA VAL A 42 -4.44 5.20 4.55
C VAL A 42 -2.95 5.19 4.94
N ILE A 43 -2.51 4.17 5.69
CA ILE A 43 -1.10 4.02 6.10
C ILE A 43 -0.21 3.85 4.88
N VAL A 44 -0.57 2.94 3.97
CA VAL A 44 0.20 2.64 2.76
C VAL A 44 0.29 3.88 1.85
N PHE A 45 -0.79 4.64 1.71
CA PHE A 45 -0.80 5.89 0.97
C PHE A 45 0.13 6.93 1.61
N PHE A 46 0.02 7.13 2.92
CA PHE A 46 0.86 8.09 3.66
C PHE A 46 2.35 7.75 3.55
N VAL A 47 2.70 6.47 3.71
CA VAL A 47 4.08 5.97 3.56
C VAL A 47 4.56 6.16 2.12
N SER A 48 3.71 5.85 1.12
CA SER A 48 4.03 6.07 -0.29
C SER A 48 4.31 7.54 -0.59
N CYS A 49 3.48 8.47 -0.08
CA CYS A 49 3.71 9.91 -0.22
C CYS A 49 5.01 10.36 0.44
N LYS A 50 5.36 9.82 1.62
CA LYS A 50 6.58 10.20 2.34
C LYS A 50 7.86 9.74 1.65
N ILE A 51 7.83 8.56 1.03
CA ILE A 51 8.99 7.99 0.35
C ILE A 51 9.10 8.52 -1.09
N MET A 52 8.05 9.14 -1.63
CA MET A 52 8.07 9.74 -2.96
C MET A 52 9.20 10.77 -3.05
N PRO A 53 10.21 10.55 -3.92
CA PRO A 53 11.36 11.43 -3.99
C PRO A 53 10.91 12.83 -4.40
N ASN A 54 11.46 13.84 -3.71
CA ASN A 54 11.15 15.28 -3.78
C ASN A 54 11.45 15.93 -5.15
N LYS A 55 11.29 15.21 -6.26
CA LYS A 55 11.56 15.67 -7.62
C LYS A 55 10.32 16.24 -8.31
N TYR A 56 9.20 16.32 -7.59
CA TYR A 56 7.90 16.77 -8.08
C TYR A 56 7.18 17.75 -7.13
N ILE A 57 7.88 18.32 -6.14
CA ILE A 57 7.44 19.50 -5.37
C ILE A 57 8.39 20.65 -5.71
#